data_AF-Q2L6V7-F1
#
_entry.id   AF-Q2L6V7-F1
#
_cell.length_a   1.000
_cell.length_b   1.000
_cell.length_c   1.000
_cell.angle_alpha   90.00
_cell.angle_beta   90.00
_cell.angle_gamma   90.00
#
_symmetry.space_group_name_H-M   'P 1'
#
loop_
_entity.id
_entity.type
_entity.pdbx_description
1 polymer ?
#
loop_
_entity_poly.entity_id
_entity_poly.type
_entity_poly.pdbx_seq_one_letter_code
_entity_poly.pdbx_strand_id
1 'polypeptide(L)'
;MIGFLKLAIIGTVFLGVAHKAVATGAEDAGCTDGESLRAFSCIMGLSDFIKKTDNLDMNDKKELKVFKDDCHNVISCFNKIKCLGTDGEKIPEMKVVIKYCKAMDYVHDDFAACSDKLNAKKSKCFDDWDPMPDKLQDETDPIKVAKSRSETCKRYFGKDDCMMKEVKETCGQQEWDSFRKHFITIAGGFVDTTCDFSRFN
;
A
#
# COMPACT_ATOMS: atom_id res chain seq x y z
N MET A 1 2.55 -30.67 -6.57
CA MET A 1 2.83 -30.89 -5.13
C MET A 1 3.78 -29.83 -4.53
N ILE A 2 3.75 -28.58 -5.00
CA ILE A 2 4.72 -27.52 -4.58
C ILE A 2 4.24 -26.78 -3.29
N GLY A 3 3.04 -27.09 -2.78
CA GLY A 3 2.43 -26.39 -1.63
C GLY A 3 3.08 -26.66 -0.26
N PHE A 4 3.73 -27.81 -0.06
CA PHE A 4 4.27 -28.17 1.26
C PHE A 4 5.66 -27.57 1.54
N LEU A 5 6.45 -27.24 0.52
CA LEU A 5 7.82 -26.74 0.72
C LEU A 5 7.83 -25.31 1.28
N LYS A 6 6.83 -24.47 0.95
CA LYS A 6 6.75 -23.08 1.45
C LYS A 6 6.39 -23.00 2.93
N LEU A 7 5.58 -23.92 3.45
CA LEU A 7 5.24 -23.97 4.89
C LEU A 7 6.41 -24.44 5.75
N ALA A 8 7.28 -25.32 5.23
CA ALA A 8 8.45 -25.79 5.95
C ALA A 8 9.48 -24.67 6.21
N ILE A 9 9.69 -23.77 5.26
CA ILE A 9 10.67 -22.66 5.41
C ILE A 9 10.19 -21.65 6.45
N ILE A 10 8.89 -21.33 6.48
CA ILE A 10 8.31 -20.46 7.50
C ILE A 10 8.36 -21.14 8.88
N GLY A 11 8.16 -22.47 8.96
CA GLY A 11 8.28 -23.24 10.20
C GLY A 11 9.71 -23.29 10.78
N THR A 12 10.74 -23.33 9.94
CA THR A 12 12.14 -23.37 10.41
C THR A 12 12.67 -22.06 10.97
N VAL A 13 12.12 -20.91 10.55
CA VAL A 13 12.52 -19.61 11.11
C VAL A 13 12.01 -19.45 12.55
N PHE A 14 10.86 -20.05 12.89
CA PHE A 14 10.31 -19.96 14.25
C PHE A 14 10.88 -20.98 15.25
N LEU A 15 11.36 -22.16 14.81
CA LEU A 15 12.00 -23.12 15.73
C LEU A 15 13.44 -22.74 16.13
N GLY A 16 14.08 -21.81 15.42
CA GLY A 16 15.42 -21.32 15.75
C GLY A 16 15.50 -20.39 16.97
N VAL A 17 14.38 -19.92 17.51
CA VAL A 17 14.35 -18.93 18.61
C VAL A 17 14.19 -19.57 20.00
N ALA A 18 13.94 -20.88 20.08
CA ALA A 18 13.74 -21.53 21.39
C ALA A 18 15.03 -21.74 22.21
N HIS A 19 16.23 -21.55 21.67
CA HIS A 19 17.50 -21.78 22.40
C HIS A 19 18.47 -20.59 22.31
N LYS A 20 18.05 -19.43 22.81
CA LYS A 20 18.97 -18.44 23.41
C LYS A 20 18.36 -17.83 24.68
N ALA A 21 18.14 -18.68 25.67
CA ALA A 21 18.01 -18.25 27.06
C ALA A 21 19.41 -18.16 27.69
N VAL A 22 20.22 -17.17 27.28
CA VAL A 22 21.47 -16.80 27.98
C VAL A 22 21.67 -15.29 27.88
N ALA A 23 21.49 -14.66 29.04
CA ALA A 23 22.10 -13.40 29.49
C ALA A 23 21.66 -12.06 28.85
N THR A 24 21.26 -11.17 29.78
CA THR A 24 21.38 -9.70 29.78
C THR A 24 20.42 -8.87 28.92
N GLY A 25 19.68 -7.99 29.59
CA GLY A 25 18.95 -6.87 28.99
C GLY A 25 17.50 -7.20 28.69
N ALA A 26 16.59 -6.27 28.97
CA ALA A 26 15.18 -6.41 28.61
C ALA A 26 15.02 -6.33 27.08
N GLU A 27 15.37 -7.40 26.37
CA GLU A 27 15.24 -7.51 24.92
C GLU A 27 13.93 -8.25 24.59
N ASP A 28 13.02 -7.51 23.93
CA ASP A 28 11.74 -7.92 23.36
C ASP A 28 11.16 -9.23 23.92
N ALA A 29 10.30 -9.10 24.95
CA ALA A 29 9.37 -10.16 25.26
C ALA A 29 8.57 -10.45 23.97
N GLY A 30 8.80 -11.63 23.38
CA GLY A 30 8.03 -12.10 22.24
C GLY A 30 6.53 -12.04 22.54
N CYS A 31 5.72 -12.07 21.49
CA CYS A 31 4.27 -12.06 21.63
C CYS A 31 3.78 -13.24 22.48
N THR A 32 2.79 -13.00 23.34
CA THR A 32 2.06 -14.09 23.98
C THR A 32 1.31 -14.93 22.94
N ASP A 33 0.89 -16.16 23.28
CA ASP A 33 0.08 -17.00 22.37
C ASP A 33 -1.20 -16.27 21.91
N GLY A 34 -1.86 -15.56 22.83
CA GLY A 34 -3.05 -14.78 22.53
C GLY A 34 -2.79 -13.59 21.60
N GLU A 35 -1.64 -12.92 21.75
CA GLU A 35 -1.20 -11.87 20.82
C GLU A 35 -0.80 -12.44 19.47
N SER A 36 -0.14 -13.59 19.44
CA SER A 36 0.27 -14.28 18.21
C SER A 36 -0.94 -14.73 17.38
N LEU A 37 -1.97 -15.30 18.03
CA LEU A 37 -3.24 -15.64 17.38
C LEU A 37 -3.96 -14.40 16.86
N ARG A 38 -3.92 -13.28 17.61
CA ARG A 38 -4.49 -12.01 17.14
C ARG A 38 -3.72 -11.45 15.94
N ALA A 39 -2.39 -11.51 15.97
CA ALA A 39 -1.54 -11.09 14.87
C ALA A 39 -1.85 -11.88 13.59
N PHE A 40 -2.00 -13.20 13.71
CA PHE A 40 -2.40 -14.05 12.59
C PHE A 40 -3.76 -13.62 12.01
N SER A 41 -4.76 -13.38 12.85
CA SER A 41 -6.07 -12.86 12.40
C SER A 41 -5.96 -11.49 11.72
N CYS A 42 -5.09 -10.59 12.21
CA CYS A 42 -4.84 -9.31 11.55
C CYS A 42 -4.16 -9.46 10.19
N ILE A 43 -3.22 -10.41 10.06
CA ILE A 43 -2.57 -10.74 8.78
C ILE A 43 -3.59 -11.28 7.77
N MET A 44 -4.52 -12.12 8.21
CA MET A 44 -5.62 -12.58 7.35
C MET A 44 -6.49 -11.42 6.88
N GLY A 45 -6.87 -10.50 7.79
CA GLY A 45 -7.61 -9.28 7.43
C GLY A 45 -6.85 -8.38 6.46
N LEU A 46 -5.52 -8.24 6.65
CA LEU A 46 -4.65 -7.52 5.72
C LEU A 46 -4.62 -8.21 4.34
N SER A 47 -4.53 -9.54 4.28
CA SER A 47 -4.55 -10.26 3.00
C SER A 47 -5.87 -10.07 2.26
N ASP A 48 -6.98 -10.05 2.97
CA ASP A 48 -8.30 -9.81 2.36
C ASP A 48 -8.44 -8.34 1.92
N PHE A 49 -7.90 -7.40 2.69
CA PHE A 49 -7.81 -5.99 2.30
C PHE A 49 -6.98 -5.80 1.02
N ILE A 50 -5.80 -6.43 0.94
CA ILE A 50 -4.94 -6.36 -0.26
C ILE A 50 -5.69 -6.92 -1.47
N LYS A 51 -6.37 -8.07 -1.38
CA LYS A 51 -7.14 -8.59 -2.54
C LYS A 51 -8.26 -7.65 -3.02
N LYS A 52 -8.78 -6.80 -2.14
CA LYS A 52 -9.78 -5.80 -2.51
C LYS A 52 -9.17 -4.65 -3.32
N THR A 53 -7.86 -4.39 -3.26
CA THR A 53 -7.23 -3.34 -4.08
C THR A 53 -7.41 -3.60 -5.56
N ASP A 54 -7.31 -4.87 -5.97
CA ASP A 54 -7.33 -5.27 -7.38
C ASP A 54 -8.69 -5.06 -8.06
N ASN A 55 -9.76 -4.95 -7.26
CA ASN A 55 -11.12 -4.78 -7.75
C ASN A 55 -11.73 -3.43 -7.36
N LEU A 56 -10.96 -2.56 -6.69
CA LEU A 56 -11.46 -1.30 -6.16
C LEU A 56 -11.82 -0.33 -7.29
N ASP A 57 -13.10 0.01 -7.41
CA ASP A 57 -13.50 1.17 -8.21
C ASP A 57 -13.26 2.47 -7.40
N MET A 58 -12.20 3.21 -7.76
CA MET A 58 -11.88 4.50 -7.12
C MET A 58 -12.95 5.59 -7.37
N ASN A 59 -13.90 5.35 -8.29
CA ASN A 59 -14.96 6.28 -8.65
C ASN A 59 -16.29 5.95 -7.97
N ASP A 60 -16.46 4.72 -7.47
CA ASP A 60 -17.58 4.38 -6.61
C ASP A 60 -17.30 4.86 -5.18
N LYS A 61 -17.92 5.99 -4.80
CA LYS A 61 -17.77 6.58 -3.47
C LYS A 61 -18.16 5.64 -2.33
N LYS A 62 -19.14 4.76 -2.53
CA LYS A 62 -19.56 3.82 -1.49
C LYS A 62 -18.51 2.72 -1.33
N GLU A 63 -18.00 2.21 -2.43
CA GLU A 63 -16.93 1.21 -2.42
C GLU A 63 -15.66 1.79 -1.80
N LEU A 64 -15.24 2.98 -2.24
CA LEU A 64 -14.08 3.69 -1.70
C LEU A 64 -14.22 3.96 -0.20
N LYS A 65 -15.42 4.30 0.27
CA LYS A 65 -15.69 4.46 1.71
C LYS A 65 -15.49 3.15 2.48
N VAL A 66 -16.08 2.05 2.01
CA VAL A 66 -15.94 0.73 2.63
C VAL A 66 -14.47 0.30 2.64
N PHE A 67 -13.77 0.53 1.53
CA PHE A 67 -12.36 0.21 1.39
C PHE A 67 -11.48 1.00 2.36
N LYS A 68 -11.73 2.30 2.50
CA LYS A 68 -11.11 3.17 3.50
C LYS A 68 -11.34 2.66 4.93
N ASP A 69 -12.59 2.33 5.28
CA ASP A 69 -12.95 1.81 6.60
C ASP A 69 -12.21 0.48 6.89
N ASP A 70 -12.12 -0.42 5.89
CA ASP A 70 -11.35 -1.67 5.98
C ASP A 70 -9.85 -1.43 6.21
N CYS A 71 -9.28 -0.43 5.53
CA CYS A 71 -7.88 -0.03 5.69
C CYS A 71 -7.59 0.39 7.15
N HIS A 72 -8.45 1.22 7.73
CA HIS A 72 -8.34 1.63 9.14
C HIS A 72 -8.58 0.48 10.11
N ASN A 73 -9.46 -0.46 9.79
CA ASN A 73 -9.68 -1.67 10.59
C ASN A 73 -8.41 -2.54 10.66
N VAL A 74 -7.69 -2.70 9.54
CA VAL A 74 -6.40 -3.41 9.51
C VAL A 74 -5.38 -2.72 10.42
N ILE A 75 -5.19 -1.40 10.30
CA ILE A 75 -4.28 -0.64 11.17
C ILE A 75 -4.67 -0.80 12.64
N SER A 76 -5.95 -0.63 12.95
CA SER A 76 -6.48 -0.76 14.32
C SER A 76 -6.25 -2.16 14.89
N CYS A 77 -6.31 -3.20 14.05
CA CYS A 77 -6.05 -4.58 14.46
C CYS A 77 -4.62 -4.75 14.97
N PHE A 78 -3.63 -4.30 14.20
CA PHE A 78 -2.22 -4.39 14.58
C PHE A 78 -1.89 -3.51 15.78
N ASN A 79 -2.43 -2.29 15.85
CA ASN A 79 -2.20 -1.38 16.98
C ASN A 79 -2.73 -1.89 18.33
N LYS A 80 -3.61 -2.91 18.34
CA LYS A 80 -4.11 -3.56 19.57
C LYS A 80 -3.21 -4.70 20.06
N ILE A 81 -2.09 -4.97 19.40
CA ILE A 81 -1.16 -6.05 19.73
C ILE A 81 0.10 -5.42 20.34
N LYS A 82 0.24 -5.51 21.67
CA LYS A 82 1.27 -4.76 22.41
C LYS A 82 2.69 -5.16 22.01
N CYS A 83 2.92 -6.46 21.79
CA CYS A 83 4.24 -6.95 21.37
C CYS A 83 4.71 -6.35 20.03
N LEU A 84 3.81 -5.85 19.17
CA LEU A 84 4.10 -5.26 17.86
C LEU A 84 4.28 -3.73 17.88
N GLY A 85 4.11 -3.09 19.05
CA GLY A 85 4.17 -1.64 19.19
C GLY A 85 2.97 -0.94 18.54
N THR A 86 3.12 0.36 18.26
CA THR A 86 2.06 1.20 17.65
C THR A 86 2.50 1.74 16.29
N ASP A 87 1.56 1.95 15.37
CA ASP A 87 1.75 2.65 14.10
C ASP A 87 2.90 2.13 13.23
N GLY A 88 3.08 0.80 13.23
CA GLY A 88 4.10 0.12 12.43
C GLY A 88 5.52 0.22 12.98
N GLU A 89 5.68 0.51 14.28
CA GLU A 89 6.98 0.56 14.96
C GLU A 89 7.80 -0.71 14.74
N LYS A 90 7.21 -1.89 14.95
CA LYS A 90 7.88 -3.20 14.79
C LYS A 90 7.51 -3.95 13.50
N ILE A 91 6.68 -3.35 12.65
CA ILE A 91 6.28 -3.92 11.36
C ILE A 91 6.49 -2.85 10.28
N PRO A 92 7.68 -2.76 9.69
CA PRO A 92 8.00 -1.75 8.68
C PRO A 92 7.00 -1.70 7.52
N GLU A 93 6.46 -2.86 7.12
CA GLU A 93 5.43 -3.01 6.07
C GLU A 93 4.13 -2.26 6.42
N MET A 94 3.79 -2.14 7.71
CA MET A 94 2.61 -1.37 8.14
C MET A 94 2.74 0.12 7.83
N LYS A 95 3.96 0.66 7.72
CA LYS A 95 4.15 2.06 7.30
C LYS A 95 3.68 2.28 5.86
N VAL A 96 3.80 1.27 5.01
CA VAL A 96 3.32 1.31 3.63
C VAL A 96 1.79 1.26 3.62
N VAL A 97 1.19 0.35 4.40
CA VAL A 97 -0.27 0.26 4.57
C VAL A 97 -0.84 1.58 5.11
N ILE A 98 -0.22 2.19 6.13
CA ILE A 98 -0.65 3.47 6.70
C ILE A 98 -0.61 4.59 5.66
N LYS A 99 0.45 4.67 4.85
CA LYS A 99 0.55 5.67 3.76
C LYS A 99 -0.55 5.45 2.72
N TYR A 100 -0.84 4.20 2.39
CA TYR A 100 -1.90 3.86 1.46
C TYR A 100 -3.29 4.25 2.01
N CYS A 101 -3.60 3.92 3.28
CA CYS A 101 -4.86 4.34 3.90
C CYS A 101 -5.02 5.86 3.91
N LYS A 102 -3.96 6.62 4.21
CA LYS A 102 -3.99 8.09 4.16
C LYS A 102 -4.27 8.64 2.77
N ALA A 103 -3.81 7.96 1.72
CA ALA A 103 -4.16 8.36 0.37
C ALA A 103 -5.63 8.05 0.04
N MET A 104 -6.16 6.93 0.51
CA MET A 104 -7.60 6.63 0.38
C MET A 104 -8.46 7.65 1.13
N ASP A 105 -8.02 8.08 2.32
CA ASP A 105 -8.64 9.19 3.06
C ASP A 105 -8.69 10.46 2.20
N TYR A 106 -7.55 10.83 1.60
CA TYR A 106 -7.47 11.99 0.72
C TYR A 106 -8.37 11.86 -0.52
N VAL A 107 -8.36 10.71 -1.21
CA VAL A 107 -9.18 10.50 -2.42
C VAL A 107 -10.67 10.61 -2.07
N HIS A 108 -11.09 10.00 -0.96
CA HIS A 108 -12.48 9.98 -0.54
C HIS A 108 -12.97 11.31 0.05
N ASP A 109 -12.16 11.99 0.87
CA ASP A 109 -12.59 13.15 1.63
C ASP A 109 -12.28 14.47 0.89
N ASP A 110 -11.02 14.65 0.51
CA ASP A 110 -10.51 15.95 0.04
C ASP A 110 -10.58 16.08 -1.49
N PHE A 111 -10.29 15.00 -2.22
CA PHE A 111 -10.25 15.00 -3.69
C PHE A 111 -11.61 14.69 -4.35
N ALA A 112 -12.62 14.30 -3.58
CA ALA A 112 -13.89 13.79 -4.10
C ALA A 112 -14.58 14.74 -5.10
N ALA A 113 -14.56 16.05 -4.82
CA ALA A 113 -15.14 17.05 -5.72
C ALA A 113 -14.39 17.17 -7.06
N CYS A 114 -13.07 16.97 -7.06
CA CYS A 114 -12.29 16.92 -8.30
C CYS A 114 -12.50 15.59 -9.03
N SER A 115 -12.51 14.47 -8.29
CA SER A 115 -12.82 13.14 -8.83
C SER A 115 -14.17 13.13 -9.56
N ASP A 116 -15.22 13.75 -9.02
CA ASP A 116 -16.52 13.88 -9.70
C ASP A 116 -16.41 14.59 -11.06
N LYS A 117 -15.60 15.65 -11.14
CA LYS A 117 -15.39 16.40 -12.40
C LYS A 117 -14.59 15.59 -13.41
N LEU A 118 -13.57 14.85 -12.96
CA LEU A 118 -12.76 13.99 -13.82
C LEU A 118 -13.60 12.82 -14.36
N ASN A 119 -14.36 12.16 -13.50
CA ASN A 119 -15.32 11.12 -13.88
C ASN A 119 -16.34 11.59 -14.91
N ALA A 120 -16.86 12.82 -14.77
CA ALA A 120 -17.81 13.38 -15.72
C ALA A 120 -17.22 13.56 -17.13
N LYS A 121 -15.90 13.70 -17.27
CA LYS A 121 -15.22 13.81 -18.58
C LYS A 121 -15.14 12.47 -19.32
N LYS A 122 -15.25 11.33 -18.61
CA LYS A 122 -15.14 9.98 -19.20
C LYS A 122 -13.88 9.82 -20.05
N SER A 123 -12.75 10.31 -19.52
CA SER A 123 -11.48 10.27 -20.22
C SER A 123 -10.80 8.92 -19.97
N LYS A 124 -10.22 8.36 -21.02
CA LYS A 124 -9.41 7.13 -20.90
C LYS A 124 -8.24 7.28 -19.95
N CYS A 125 -7.67 8.48 -19.82
CA CYS A 125 -6.58 8.69 -18.90
C CYS A 125 -7.01 8.40 -17.46
N PHE A 126 -8.13 8.99 -17.03
CA PHE A 126 -8.62 8.83 -15.68
C PHE A 126 -9.18 7.42 -15.44
N ASP A 127 -9.92 6.87 -16.42
CA ASP A 127 -10.51 5.53 -16.32
C ASP A 127 -9.47 4.40 -16.33
N ASP A 128 -8.36 4.54 -17.07
CA ASP A 128 -7.31 3.51 -17.20
C ASP A 128 -6.14 3.73 -16.21
N TRP A 129 -6.14 4.79 -15.41
CA TRP A 129 -5.01 5.10 -14.54
C TRP A 129 -5.01 4.24 -13.28
N ASP A 130 -3.91 3.52 -13.09
CA ASP A 130 -3.66 2.71 -11.90
C ASP A 130 -2.35 3.16 -11.20
N PRO A 131 -2.41 3.64 -9.95
CA PRO A 131 -1.22 4.00 -9.18
C PRO A 131 -0.38 2.80 -8.70
N MET A 132 -0.86 1.56 -8.83
CA MET A 132 -0.23 0.33 -8.36
C MET A 132 -0.27 -0.79 -9.41
N PRO A 133 0.48 -0.70 -10.52
CA PRO A 133 0.42 -1.74 -11.53
C PRO A 133 0.87 -3.11 -10.96
N ASP A 134 -0.05 -4.08 -10.97
CA ASP A 134 0.04 -5.45 -10.41
C ASP A 134 1.36 -6.19 -10.66
N LYS A 135 2.02 -5.85 -11.78
CA LYS A 135 3.06 -6.66 -12.41
C LYS A 135 4.39 -6.71 -11.66
N LEU A 136 4.52 -6.06 -10.50
CA LEU A 136 5.73 -6.11 -9.69
C LEU A 136 5.77 -7.27 -8.70
N GLN A 137 4.62 -7.89 -8.37
CA GLN A 137 4.58 -8.92 -7.32
C GLN A 137 4.97 -10.32 -7.81
N ASP A 138 4.67 -10.66 -9.07
CA ASP A 138 4.88 -12.00 -9.62
C ASP A 138 6.23 -12.18 -10.34
N GLU A 139 6.92 -11.09 -10.68
CA GLU A 139 8.21 -11.15 -11.38
C GLU A 139 9.36 -11.32 -10.38
N THR A 140 10.19 -12.35 -10.59
CA THR A 140 11.29 -12.71 -9.68
C THR A 140 12.67 -12.43 -10.27
N ASP A 141 12.76 -12.17 -11.58
CA ASP A 141 14.00 -11.77 -12.24
C ASP A 141 14.34 -10.32 -11.87
N PRO A 142 15.44 -10.06 -11.13
CA PRO A 142 15.81 -8.72 -10.68
C PRO A 142 15.97 -7.70 -11.82
N ILE A 143 16.43 -8.13 -13.00
CA ILE A 143 16.62 -7.25 -14.16
C ILE A 143 15.26 -6.81 -14.70
N LYS A 144 14.29 -7.74 -14.78
CA LYS A 144 12.94 -7.43 -15.22
C LYS A 144 12.17 -6.60 -14.20
N VAL A 145 12.32 -6.90 -12.90
CA VAL A 145 11.76 -6.07 -11.81
C VAL A 145 12.30 -4.64 -11.91
N ALA A 146 13.62 -4.47 -12.03
CA ALA A 146 14.24 -3.14 -12.14
C ALA A 146 13.75 -2.37 -13.38
N LYS A 147 13.66 -3.05 -14.54
CA LYS A 147 13.13 -2.46 -15.76
C LYS A 147 11.65 -2.06 -15.60
N SER A 148 10.82 -2.93 -15.04
CA SER A 148 9.40 -2.67 -14.80
C SER A 148 9.22 -1.48 -13.86
N ARG A 149 9.96 -1.42 -12.75
CA ARG A 149 9.95 -0.27 -11.83
C ARG A 149 10.34 1.03 -12.53
N SER A 150 11.41 1.01 -13.35
CA SER A 150 11.82 2.18 -14.13
C SER A 150 10.75 2.65 -15.12
N GLU A 151 10.07 1.71 -15.79
CA GLU A 151 8.95 2.02 -16.69
C GLU A 151 7.74 2.58 -15.94
N THR A 152 7.41 2.01 -14.77
CA THR A 152 6.37 2.51 -13.87
C THR A 152 6.69 3.93 -13.38
N CYS A 153 7.92 4.21 -12.92
CA CYS A 153 8.33 5.58 -12.54
C CYS A 153 8.08 6.58 -13.68
N LYS A 154 8.37 6.19 -14.93
CA LYS A 154 8.21 7.04 -16.11
C LYS A 154 6.76 7.21 -16.56
N ARG A 155 5.81 6.41 -16.07
CA ARG A 155 4.38 6.50 -16.47
C ARG A 155 3.46 6.55 -15.25
N TYR A 156 4.00 6.94 -14.10
CA TYR A 156 3.32 6.80 -12.81
C TYR A 156 1.99 7.56 -12.78
N PHE A 157 1.94 8.73 -13.39
CA PHE A 157 0.72 9.54 -13.56
C PHE A 157 0.10 9.35 -14.96
N GLY A 158 0.16 8.13 -15.48
CA GLY A 158 -0.36 7.75 -16.79
C GLY A 158 0.63 8.02 -17.94
N LYS A 159 0.21 7.61 -19.15
CA LYS A 159 0.97 7.84 -20.38
C LYS A 159 1.03 9.35 -20.68
N ASP A 160 2.21 9.83 -21.10
CA ASP A 160 2.43 11.24 -21.48
C ASP A 160 2.01 12.24 -20.39
N ASP A 161 2.11 11.80 -19.12
CA ASP A 161 1.71 12.53 -17.91
C ASP A 161 0.25 13.02 -17.96
N CYS A 162 -0.65 12.20 -18.53
CA CYS A 162 -2.02 12.60 -18.79
C CYS A 162 -2.79 12.99 -17.52
N MET A 163 -2.57 12.31 -16.37
CA MET A 163 -3.27 12.65 -15.13
C MET A 163 -2.89 14.06 -14.66
N MET A 164 -1.62 14.44 -14.78
CA MET A 164 -1.19 15.81 -14.47
C MET A 164 -1.98 16.84 -15.27
N LYS A 165 -2.08 16.62 -16.60
CA LYS A 165 -2.80 17.54 -17.49
C LYS A 165 -4.28 17.59 -17.13
N GLU A 166 -4.90 16.43 -16.97
CA GLU A 166 -6.34 16.36 -16.70
C GLU A 166 -6.72 16.95 -15.34
N VAL A 167 -5.96 16.68 -14.27
CA VAL A 167 -6.21 17.29 -12.96
C VAL A 167 -5.99 18.81 -13.02
N LYS A 168 -4.88 19.29 -13.62
CA LYS A 168 -4.60 20.73 -13.74
C LYS A 168 -5.68 21.46 -14.54
N GLU A 169 -6.10 20.93 -15.68
CA GLU A 169 -7.12 21.54 -16.53
C GLU A 169 -8.52 21.54 -15.90
N THR A 170 -8.85 20.49 -15.14
CA THR A 170 -10.22 20.28 -14.63
C THR A 170 -10.42 20.88 -13.24
N CYS A 171 -9.38 20.84 -12.41
CA CYS A 171 -9.46 21.16 -10.98
C CYS A 171 -8.44 22.21 -10.53
N GLY A 172 -7.45 22.53 -11.38
CA GLY A 172 -6.44 23.54 -11.10
C GLY A 172 -5.16 22.99 -10.48
N GLN A 173 -4.15 23.86 -10.41
CA GLN A 173 -2.81 23.51 -9.95
C GLN A 173 -2.77 23.05 -8.48
N GLN A 174 -3.57 23.65 -7.59
CA GLN A 174 -3.59 23.29 -6.17
C GLN A 174 -4.06 21.84 -5.94
N GLU A 175 -5.10 21.41 -6.66
CA GLU A 175 -5.59 20.04 -6.59
C GLU A 175 -4.56 19.05 -7.12
N TRP A 176 -3.88 19.42 -8.21
CA TRP A 176 -2.76 18.63 -8.71
C TRP A 176 -1.63 18.50 -7.69
N ASP A 177 -1.22 19.58 -7.05
CA ASP A 177 -0.12 19.54 -6.07
C ASP A 177 -0.46 18.63 -4.88
N SER A 178 -1.70 18.67 -4.39
CA SER A 178 -2.16 17.78 -3.33
C SER A 178 -2.24 16.32 -3.78
N PHE A 179 -2.83 16.07 -4.95
CA PHE A 179 -2.96 14.75 -5.54
C PHE A 179 -1.60 14.08 -5.74
N ARG A 180 -0.70 14.81 -6.42
CA ARG A 180 0.67 14.39 -6.68
C ARG A 180 1.40 14.03 -5.39
N LYS A 181 1.29 14.84 -4.34
CA LYS A 181 1.96 14.60 -3.06
C LYS A 181 1.52 13.28 -2.41
N HIS A 182 0.22 12.99 -2.40
CA HIS A 182 -0.30 11.75 -1.80
C HIS A 182 0.16 10.52 -2.57
N PHE A 183 0.06 10.53 -3.91
CA PHE A 183 0.45 9.38 -4.72
C PHE A 183 1.97 9.16 -4.79
N ILE A 184 2.80 10.21 -4.80
CA ILE A 184 4.26 10.05 -4.64
C ILE A 184 4.61 9.40 -3.30
N THR A 185 3.90 9.77 -2.23
CA THR A 185 4.12 9.19 -0.90
C THR A 185 3.85 7.69 -0.88
N ILE A 186 2.81 7.25 -1.60
CA ILE A 186 2.51 5.83 -1.82
C ILE A 186 3.60 5.18 -2.69
N ALA A 187 3.98 5.80 -3.80
CA ALA A 187 4.96 5.27 -4.75
C ALA A 187 6.27 4.86 -4.08
N GLY A 188 6.76 5.66 -3.12
CA GLY A 188 7.96 5.33 -2.35
C GLY A 188 7.85 4.06 -1.49
N GLY A 189 6.65 3.55 -1.25
CA GLY A 189 6.40 2.27 -0.58
C GLY A 189 6.25 1.07 -1.51
N PHE A 190 5.86 1.27 -2.78
CA PHE A 190 5.46 0.18 -3.68
C PHE A 190 6.26 0.09 -5.00
N VAL A 191 6.73 1.21 -5.54
CA VAL A 191 7.34 1.28 -6.88
C VAL A 191 8.86 1.30 -6.76
N ASP A 192 9.43 2.46 -6.44
CA ASP A 192 10.85 2.66 -6.17
C ASP A 192 11.07 4.01 -5.50
N THR A 193 11.90 4.05 -4.46
CA THR A 193 12.34 5.31 -3.85
C THR A 193 13.21 6.16 -4.78
N THR A 194 13.74 5.60 -5.88
CA THR A 194 14.57 6.31 -6.85
C THR A 194 13.79 6.92 -8.03
N CYS A 195 12.46 6.83 -8.04
CA CYS A 195 11.68 7.49 -9.08
C CYS A 195 11.89 9.01 -9.02
N ASP A 196 12.29 9.62 -10.14
CA ASP A 196 12.35 11.08 -10.27
C ASP A 196 10.97 11.64 -10.62
N PHE A 197 10.32 12.24 -9.63
CA PHE A 197 9.03 12.90 -9.78
C PHE A 197 9.14 14.43 -9.97
N SER A 198 10.34 14.98 -10.14
CA SER A 198 10.54 16.44 -10.26
C SER A 198 9.85 17.05 -11.48
N ARG A 199 9.66 16.28 -12.56
CA ARG A 199 8.97 16.75 -13.77
C ARG A 199 7.46 16.97 -13.59
N PHE A 200 6.90 16.52 -12.48
CA PHE A 200 5.47 16.61 -12.17
C PHE A 200 5.09 17.88 -11.40
N ASN A 201 5.99 18.84 -11.24
CA ASN A 201 5.68 20.14 -10.64
C ASN A 201 4.68 20.94 -11.53
#